data_AF-A0A6P0Y2H3-F1
#
_entry.id   AF-A0A6P0Y2H3-F1
#
_cell.length_a   1.000
_cell.length_b   1.000
_cell.length_c   1.000
_cell.angle_alpha   90.00
_cell.angle_beta   90.00
_cell.angle_gamma   90.00
#
_symmetry.space_group_name_H-M   'P 1'
#
loop_
_entity.id
_entity.type
_entity.pdbx_description
1 polymer ?
#
loop_
_entity_poly.entity_id
_entity_poly.type
_entity_poly.pdbx_seq_one_letter_code
_entity_poly.pdbx_strand_id
1 'polypeptide(L)' 'MVILTQRLAADKNAVVCLTLPLTAVQRTRSRYRFDTETGEILHLRLSRG' A
#
# COMPACT_ATOMS: atom_id res chain seq x y z
N MET A 1 11.45 -5.07 -4.68
CA MET A 1 10.04 -5.33 -5.05
C MET A 1 9.27 -5.70 -3.80
N VAL A 2 8.28 -4.89 -3.41
CA VAL A 2 7.53 -5.08 -2.16
C VAL A 2 6.05 -5.29 -2.49
N ILE A 3 5.42 -6.25 -1.81
CA ILE A 3 4.01 -6.58 -2.00
C ILE A 3 3.29 -6.41 -0.67
N LEU A 4 2.31 -5.50 -0.62
CA LEU A 4 1.46 -5.29 0.53
C LEU A 4 0.25 -6.20 0.43
N THR A 5 0.21 -7.23 1.26
CA THR A 5 -0.80 -8.31 1.20
C THR A 5 -1.91 -8.17 2.22
N GLN A 6 -1.72 -7.35 3.26
CA GLN A 6 -2.66 -7.20 4.36
C GLN A 6 -2.68 -5.78 4.91
N ARG A 7 -3.80 -5.42 5.54
CA ARG A 7 -3.94 -4.21 6.34
C ARG A 7 -3.86 -4.60 7.81
N LEU A 8 -2.79 -4.18 8.49
CA LEU A 8 -2.64 -4.37 9.93
C LEU A 8 -3.55 -3.39 10.70
N ALA A 9 -3.87 -3.75 11.95
CA ALA A 9 -4.46 -2.80 12.88
C ALA A 9 -3.49 -1.64 13.15
N ALA A 10 -4.03 -0.46 13.46
CA ALA A 10 -3.19 0.69 13.76
C ALA A 10 -2.34 0.44 15.02
N ASP A 11 -1.03 0.49 14.86
CA ASP A 11 -0.07 0.43 15.97
C ASP A 11 0.51 1.82 16.20
N LYS A 12 0.39 2.31 17.44
CA LYS A 12 0.90 3.63 17.83
C LYS A 12 2.43 3.67 17.94
N ASN A 13 3.07 2.51 18.06
CA ASN A 13 4.52 2.39 18.20
C ASN A 13 5.22 2.12 16.87
N ALA A 14 4.47 1.89 15.79
CA ALA A 14 5.04 1.61 14.49
C ALA A 14 5.63 2.88 13.86
N VAL A 15 6.90 2.80 13.44
CA VAL A 15 7.55 3.88 12.69
C VAL A 15 7.11 3.80 11.23
N VAL A 16 6.52 4.89 10.71
CA VAL A 16 6.10 4.98 9.31
C VAL A 16 7.31 5.34 8.44
N CYS A 17 7.87 4.36 7.74
CA CYS A 17 9.01 4.56 6.84
C CYS A 17 8.61 4.96 5.41
N LEU A 18 7.35 4.76 5.01
CA LEU A 18 6.87 5.00 3.66
C LEU A 18 5.38 5.37 3.67
N THR A 19 5.01 6.40 2.91
CA THR A 19 3.61 6.84 2.72
C THR A 19 3.26 6.82 1.24
N LEU A 20 2.09 6.27 0.89
CA LEU A 20 1.61 6.17 -0.49
C LEU A 20 0.49 7.18 -0.76
N PRO A 21 0.66 8.14 -1.68
CA PRO A 21 -0.36 9.12 -2.04
C PRO A 21 -1.43 8.51 -2.96
N LEU A 22 -2.25 7.61 -2.42
CA LEU A 22 -3.32 6.95 -3.17
C LEU A 22 -4.58 7.83 -3.22
N THR A 23 -5.20 7.94 -4.39
CA THR A 23 -6.53 8.55 -4.58
C THR A 23 -7.64 7.66 -4.01
N ALA A 24 -8.83 8.23 -3.79
CA ALA A 24 -10.00 7.48 -3.32
C ALA A 24 -10.31 6.26 -4.21
N VAL A 25 -10.23 6.42 -5.54
CA VAL A 25 -10.47 5.34 -6.51
C VAL A 25 -9.39 4.25 -6.44
N GLN A 26 -8.14 4.60 -6.15
CA GLN A 26 -7.07 3.61 -6.00
C GLN A 26 -7.22 2.81 -4.69
N ARG A 27 -7.73 3.42 -3.61
CA ARG A 27 -7.93 2.76 -2.31
C ARG A 27 -9.01 1.67 -2.34
N THR A 28 -9.93 1.69 -3.30
CA THR A 28 -10.96 0.62 -3.45
C THR A 28 -10.41 -0.61 -4.17
N ARG A 29 -9.20 -0.53 -4.76
CA ARG A 29 -8.59 -1.64 -5.50
C ARG A 29 -7.84 -2.58 -4.56
N SER A 30 -8.33 -3.81 -4.46
CA SER A 30 -7.61 -4.91 -3.78
C SER A 30 -6.28 -5.27 -4.47
N ARG A 31 -6.19 -5.07 -5.79
CA ARG A 31 -4.98 -5.30 -6.58
C ARG A 31 -4.60 -4.05 -7.36
N TYR A 32 -3.40 -3.55 -7.14
CA TYR A 32 -2.92 -2.34 -7.81
C TYR A 32 -1.39 -2.30 -7.82
N ARG A 33 -0.81 -1.87 -8.93
CA ARG A 33 0.63 -1.56 -9.03
C ARG A 33 0.80 -0.06 -8.84
N PHE A 34 1.71 0.31 -7.96
CA PHE A 34 2.07 1.68 -7.66
C PHE A 34 3.56 1.85 -7.91
N ASP A 35 3.91 2.74 -8.82
CA ASP A 35 5.29 3.13 -9.07
C ASP A 35 5.58 4.37 -8.20
N THR A 36 6.56 4.25 -7.31
CA THR A 36 6.96 5.35 -6.42
C THR A 36 7.86 6.34 -7.15
N GLU A 37 7.94 7.58 -6.65
CA GLU A 37 8.81 8.62 -7.21
C GLU A 37 10.29 8.26 -7.15
N THR A 38 10.68 7.36 -6.24
CA THR A 38 12.04 6.83 -6.12
C THR A 38 12.34 5.70 -7.11
N GLY A 39 11.38 5.34 -7.98
CA GLY A 39 11.52 4.27 -8.97
C GLY A 39 11.26 2.87 -8.41
N GLU A 40 10.91 2.74 -7.13
CA GLU A 40 10.54 1.45 -6.54
C GLU A 40 9.10 1.06 -6.92
N ILE A 41 8.92 -0.21 -7.27
CA ILE A 41 7.61 -0.76 -7.64
C ILE A 41 6.99 -1.46 -6.44
N LEU A 42 5.77 -1.05 -6.11
CA LEU A 42 4.93 -1.62 -5.05
C LEU A 42 3.68 -2.27 -5.64
N HIS A 43 3.31 -3.41 -5.09
CA HIS A 43 2.07 -4.10 -5.45
C HIS A 43 1.14 -4.22 -4.24
N LEU A 44 -0.08 -3.71 -4.37
CA LEU A 44 -1.19 -4.06 -3.48
C LEU A 44 -1.75 -5.41 -3.92
N ARG A 45 -1.85 -6.36 -3.00
CA ARG A 45 -2.55 -7.64 -3.18
C ARG A 45 -3.31 -7.98 -1.91
N LEU A 46 -4.30 -7.16 -1.61
CA LEU A 46 -5.15 -7.28 -0.43
C LEU A 46 -6.26 -8.31 -0.68
N SER A 47 -6.74 -8.94 0.39
CA SER A 47 -8.00 -9.68 0.36
C SER A 47 -9.15 -8.75 -0.09
N ARG A 48 -10.12 -9.31 -0.82
CA ARG A 48 -11.32 -8.57 -1.25
C ARG A 48 -12.38 -8.64 -0.14
N GLY A 49 -13.13 -7.56 0.03
CA GLY A 49 -14.02 -7.32 1.17
C GLY A 49 -13.48 -6.20 2.06
#